data_AF-A0A6N0WXC2-F1
#
_entry.id   AF-A0A6N0WXC2-F1
#
_cell.length_a   1.000
_cell.length_b   1.000
_cell.length_c   1.000
_cell.angle_alpha   90.00
_cell.angle_beta   90.00
_cell.angle_gamma   90.00
#
_symmetry.space_group_name_H-M   'P 1'
#
loop_
_entity.id
_entity.type
_entity.pdbx_description
1 polymer ?
#
loop_
_entity_poly.entity_id
_entity_poly.type
_entity_poly.pdbx_seq_one_letter_code
_entity_poly.pdbx_strand_id
1 'polypeptide(L)' 'MISGIATALFIAIFAFGGDYFHWDDPHGRVSMALLAAFVCGLVVGYRFRD' A
#
# COMPACT_ATOMS: atom_id res chain seq x y z
N MET A 1 -10.10 6.65 -13.80
CA MET A 1 -10.91 6.57 -12.56
C MET A 1 -10.38 5.55 -11.55
N ILE A 2 -10.12 4.29 -11.91
CA ILE A 2 -9.72 3.23 -10.95
C ILE A 2 -8.36 3.49 -10.26
N SER A 3 -7.38 4.08 -10.95
CA SER A 3 -6.04 4.35 -10.38
C SER A 3 -6.03 5.36 -9.24
N GLY A 4 -6.90 6.39 -9.28
CA GLY A 4 -7.02 7.36 -8.19
C GLY A 4 -7.61 6.73 -6.92
N ILE A 5 -8.59 5.85 -7.09
CA ILE A 5 -9.25 5.13 -5.99
C ILE A 5 -8.27 4.12 -5.34
N ALA A 6 -7.51 3.38 -6.15
CA ALA A 6 -6.49 2.46 -5.65
C ALA A 6 -5.41 3.18 -4.82
N THR A 7 -4.98 4.36 -5.26
CA THR A 7 -3.99 5.18 -4.54
C THR A 7 -4.58 5.71 -3.23
N ALA A 8 -5.83 6.19 -3.23
CA ALA A 8 -6.50 6.67 -2.03
C ALA A 8 -6.68 5.56 -0.97
N LEU A 9 -7.05 4.34 -1.39
CA LEU A 9 -7.19 3.19 -0.49
C LEU A 9 -5.84 2.73 0.08
N PHE A 10 -4.78 2.78 -0.72
CA PHE A 10 -3.43 2.49 -0.23
C PHE A 10 -3.00 3.50 0.83
N ILE A 11 -3.18 4.80 0.58
CA ILE A 11 -2.84 5.86 1.56
C ILE A 11 -3.65 5.70 2.84
N ALA A 12 -4.95 5.37 2.74
CA ALA A 12 -5.80 5.16 3.91
C ALA A 12 -5.28 4.01 4.80
N ILE A 13 -4.92 2.87 4.22
CA ILE A 13 -4.34 1.73 4.96
C ILE A 13 -2.93 2.03 5.46
N PHE A 14 -2.12 2.71 4.66
CA PHE A 14 -0.73 3.01 5.01
C PHE A 14 -0.61 4.04 6.14
N ALA A 15 -1.47 5.07 6.15
CA ALA A 15 -1.43 6.13 7.15
C ALA A 15 -2.26 5.82 8.40
N PHE A 16 -3.42 5.17 8.27
CA PHE A 16 -4.34 4.90 9.39
C PHE A 16 -4.44 3.42 9.79
N GLY A 17 -3.90 2.50 8.99
CA GLY A 17 -3.92 1.07 9.34
C GLY A 17 -3.13 0.79 10.63
N GLY A 18 -2.12 1.62 10.92
CA GLY A 18 -1.40 1.76 12.21
C GLY A 18 -2.30 1.61 13.42
N ASP A 19 -3.05 2.68 13.63
CA ASP A 19 -4.03 2.83 14.70
C ASP A 19 -5.21 1.87 14.56
N TYR A 20 -5.68 1.60 13.34
CA TYR A 20 -6.90 0.80 13.14
C TYR A 20 -6.69 -0.69 13.45
N PHE A 21 -5.59 -1.28 12.96
CA PHE A 21 -5.29 -2.69 13.17
C PHE A 21 -4.47 -2.96 14.43
N HIS A 22 -4.03 -1.91 15.14
CA HIS A 22 -3.15 -2.00 16.32
C HIS A 22 -1.93 -2.90 16.06
N TRP A 23 -1.42 -2.90 14.83
CA TRP A 23 -0.25 -3.70 14.49
C TRP A 23 0.99 -3.10 15.14
N ASP A 24 1.70 -3.90 15.91
CA ASP A 24 2.93 -3.48 16.57
C ASP A 24 4.02 -3.39 15.49
N ASP A 25 4.33 -2.16 15.07
CA ASP A 25 5.35 -1.89 14.05
C ASP A 25 6.57 -1.14 14.62
N PRO A 26 7.27 -1.68 15.64
CA PRO A 26 8.37 -0.99 16.34
C PRO A 26 9.61 -0.77 15.48
N HIS A 27 9.70 -1.42 14.31
CA HIS A 27 10.81 -1.28 13.36
C HIS A 27 10.33 -0.85 11.96
N GLY A 28 9.06 -0.47 11.79
CA GLY A 28 8.51 -0.06 10.50
C GLY A 28 8.51 -1.16 9.42
N ARG A 29 8.56 -2.44 9.82
CA ARG A 29 8.63 -3.59 8.92
C ARG A 29 7.30 -3.79 8.18
N VAL A 30 6.16 -3.56 8.84
CA VAL A 30 4.83 -3.72 8.22
C VAL A 30 4.58 -2.60 7.22
N SER A 31 4.94 -1.36 7.59
CA SER A 31 4.89 -0.20 6.73
C SER A 31 5.75 -0.38 5.48
N MET A 32 7.00 -0.84 5.62
CA MET A 32 7.89 -1.11 4.49
C MET A 32 7.37 -2.23 3.58
N ALA A 33 6.77 -3.28 4.16
CA ALA A 33 6.17 -4.37 3.39
C ALA A 33 4.94 -3.91 2.59
N LEU A 34 4.08 -3.07 3.17
CA LEU A 34 2.94 -2.47 2.48
C LEU A 34 3.38 -1.59 1.31
N LEU A 35 4.41 -0.76 1.52
CA LEU A 35 4.99 0.06 0.46
C LEU A 35 5.53 -0.80 -0.68
N ALA A 36 6.33 -1.82 -0.36
CA ALA A 36 6.92 -2.72 -1.35
C ALA A 36 5.86 -3.49 -2.14
N ALA A 37 4.80 -3.99 -1.46
CA ALA A 37 3.69 -4.69 -2.10
C ALA A 37 2.92 -3.77 -3.07
N PHE A 38 2.69 -2.51 -2.70
CA PHE A 38 2.00 -1.54 -3.55
C PHE A 38 2.83 -1.15 -4.78
N VAL A 39 4.12 -0.90 -4.61
CA VAL A 39 5.03 -0.58 -5.74
C VAL A 39 5.15 -1.77 -6.68
N CYS A 40 5.26 -3.00 -6.17
CA CYS A 40 5.28 -4.21 -6.99
C CYS A 40 3.97 -4.36 -7.78
N GLY A 41 2.82 -4.15 -7.15
CA GLY A 41 1.52 -4.16 -7.81
C GLY A 41 1.39 -3.10 -8.92
N LEU A 42 1.96 -1.90 -8.72
CA LEU A 42 2.03 -0.87 -9.75
C LEU A 42 2.89 -1.31 -10.95
N VAL A 43 4.11 -1.78 -10.70
CA VAL A 43 5.05 -2.20 -11.76
C VAL A 43 4.44 -3.35 -12.59
N VAL A 44 3.86 -4.35 -11.92
CA VAL A 44 3.18 -5.46 -12.57
C VAL A 44 1.95 -4.98 -13.34
N GLY A 45 1.14 -4.09 -12.74
CA GLY A 45 -0.05 -3.53 -13.39
C GLY A 45 0.26 -2.66 -14.63
N TYR A 46 1.42 -2.00 -14.67
CA TYR A 46 1.89 -1.31 -15.88
C TYR A 46 2.40 -2.27 -16.95
N ARG A 47 3.05 -3.38 -16.57
CA ARG A 47 3.57 -4.39 -17.49
C ARG A 47 2.49 -5.14 -18.26
N PHE A 48 1.30 -5.30 -17.67
CA PHE A 48 0.16 -6.01 -18.28
C PHE A 48 -0.85 -5.07 -18.96
N ARG A 49 -0.47 -3.81 -19.18
CA ARG A 49 -1.34 -2.80 -19.82
C ARG A 49 -1.14 -2.70 -21.34
N ASP A 50 -0.47 -3.70 -21.93
CA ASP A 50 -0.28 -3.91 -23.37
C ASP A 50 -1.27 -4.94 -23.92
#